data_AF-A0A7Y3GPA4-F1
#
_entry.id   AF-A0A7Y3GPA4-F1
#
_cell.length_a   1.000
_cell.length_b   1.000
_cell.length_c   1.000
_cell.angle_alpha   90.00
_cell.angle_beta   90.00
_cell.angle_gamma   90.00
#
_symmetry.space_group_name_H-M   'P 1'
#
loop_
_entity.id
_entity.type
_entity.pdbx_description
1 polymer ?
#
loop_
_entity_poly.entity_id
_entity_poly.type
_entity_poly.pdbx_seq_one_letter_code
_entity_poly.pdbx_strand_id
1 'polypeptide(L)'
;MKFYLLFISFALCGSMLFAQEDEIEAPLEYPFAETGTEVPRGVFGDDDRKEVQDAEGIEDYVRATAVMVPKTAVRGNRVYGQTLRQRLNKIYGDHPFDADVRFLDQPTSAYCTGFLIAPDILVTAGHCIETMEQAKNYYWIFDYTNELKYKKDTWSGYLDVDPNDIYEVVEVLDAYFQDLSTYTDYSVLRLNRKSERAPYRFRTSGEVSTYSKVSTIGSPTGLPLKYADNAKVVDNSPEKWFKNDIDGFPGNSGGPVFNPLGFIEGIHVRGAVELQDGKYTGDYKYDYSCNCIKTVKWWSTFGTAGSHAHRITKVPNDLLHRAIYENIEYAIKSRNGDRLKSWLAYSWLLDHDYTNERGRLEWAAINSDNMDALKAIMAKTETVIQDQNGRNLLFYAIDNNNQSFLDYLLEKNISPDQKDNSGVSPLKYAMKRSSQRSIETFLEAGANPYVVDSYGNNLLHWAAENGDVQFIRDLVNLGVNAGSRNYAGKRPEDIAKKAKRKSVRKLLKKARKKKRL
;
A
#
# COMPACT_ATOMS: atom_id res chain seq x y z
N MET A 1 40.04 33.22 71.53
CA MET A 1 41.14 34.21 71.57
C MET A 1 41.86 34.13 70.22
N LYS A 2 41.98 35.26 69.51
CA LYS A 2 42.65 35.38 68.20
C LYS A 2 44.15 35.03 68.31
N PHE A 3 44.75 34.42 67.28
CA PHE A 3 45.66 35.10 66.33
C PHE A 3 46.32 34.12 65.34
N TYR A 4 46.44 34.60 64.10
CA TYR A 4 47.17 34.07 62.94
C TYR A 4 48.69 34.00 63.16
N LEU A 5 49.41 33.10 62.46
CA LEU A 5 50.37 33.50 61.41
C LEU A 5 50.94 32.32 60.61
N LEU A 6 51.14 32.60 59.32
CA LEU A 6 51.77 31.81 58.26
C LEU A 6 53.14 31.22 58.61
N PHE A 7 53.47 30.07 58.01
CA PHE A 7 54.74 29.87 57.31
C PHE A 7 54.55 28.98 56.07
N ILE A 8 54.88 29.55 54.92
CA ILE A 8 55.09 28.84 53.64
C ILE A 8 56.55 28.36 53.66
N SER A 9 56.78 27.08 53.36
CA SER A 9 58.07 26.60 52.86
C SER A 9 57.85 25.47 51.85
N PHE A 10 58.56 25.58 50.73
CA PHE A 10 58.42 24.84 49.50
C PHE A 10 59.12 23.47 49.53
N ALA A 11 58.56 22.56 48.72
CA ALA A 11 59.20 21.48 47.97
C ALA A 11 59.74 20.25 48.72
N LEU A 12 59.04 19.11 48.53
CA LEU A 12 59.68 17.90 48.03
C LEU A 12 58.71 17.08 47.17
N CYS A 13 59.27 16.63 46.06
CA CYS A 13 58.63 16.09 44.87
C CYS A 13 57.93 14.74 45.14
N GLY A 14 56.72 14.59 44.61
CA GLY A 14 55.97 13.33 44.61
C GLY A 14 54.95 13.36 43.47
N SER A 15 55.42 12.98 42.27
CA SER A 15 54.60 12.79 41.07
C SER A 15 53.54 11.71 41.29
N MET A 16 52.27 12.03 41.00
CA MET A 16 51.31 11.16 40.33
C MET A 16 50.02 11.95 40.06
N LEU A 17 50.00 12.64 38.91
CA LEU A 17 48.77 12.87 38.16
C LEU A 17 48.60 11.68 37.23
N PHE A 18 47.45 11.03 37.27
CA PHE A 18 46.49 10.87 36.16
C PHE A 18 45.48 9.82 36.60
N ALA A 19 44.28 10.28 36.98
CA ALA A 19 43.10 9.44 36.94
C ALA A 19 42.83 9.19 35.45
N GLN A 20 43.06 7.96 35.01
CA GLN A 20 42.60 7.49 33.72
C GLN A 20 41.12 7.18 33.89
N GLU A 21 40.28 7.92 33.15
CA GLU A 21 38.91 7.52 32.88
C GLU A 21 38.97 6.12 32.27
N ASP A 22 38.42 5.13 32.95
CA ASP A 22 38.19 3.82 32.33
C ASP A 22 37.22 4.06 31.18
N GLU A 23 37.73 3.83 29.97
CA GLU A 23 37.01 3.86 28.71
C GLU A 23 35.73 3.04 28.86
N ILE A 24 34.58 3.67 28.64
CA ILE A 24 33.38 2.94 28.26
C ILE A 24 33.73 2.32 26.90
N GLU A 25 34.16 1.06 26.88
CA GLU A 25 34.26 0.29 25.64
C GLU A 25 32.91 0.41 24.93
N ALA A 26 32.87 1.21 23.85
CA ALA A 26 31.73 1.18 22.95
C ALA A 26 31.53 -0.29 22.56
N PRO A 27 30.30 -0.83 22.62
CA PRO A 27 30.08 -2.20 22.23
C PRO A 27 30.66 -2.36 20.82
N LEU A 28 31.58 -3.31 20.65
CA LEU A 28 32.15 -3.67 19.34
C LEU A 28 30.99 -3.95 18.37
N GLU A 29 30.59 -2.93 17.62
CA GLU A 29 29.69 -3.09 16.48
C GLU A 29 30.55 -3.65 15.36
N TYR A 30 30.46 -4.96 15.14
CA TYR A 30 31.06 -5.55 13.94
C TYR A 30 30.61 -4.75 12.71
N PRO A 31 31.54 -4.42 11.80
CA PRO A 31 31.23 -3.58 10.65
C PRO A 31 30.16 -4.24 9.78
N PHE A 32 29.42 -3.42 9.03
CA PHE A 32 28.57 -3.92 7.96
C PHE A 32 29.41 -4.22 6.71
N ALA A 33 28.92 -5.12 5.87
CA ALA A 33 29.22 -5.09 4.46
C ALA A 33 28.99 -3.68 3.88
N GLU A 34 29.77 -3.31 2.86
CA GLU A 34 29.38 -2.23 1.96
C GLU A 34 27.97 -2.53 1.43
N THR A 35 27.06 -1.57 1.55
CA THR A 35 25.66 -1.81 1.18
C THR A 35 25.55 -2.04 -0.33
N GLY A 36 24.70 -2.99 -0.75
CA GLY A 36 24.57 -3.38 -2.15
C GLY A 36 25.65 -4.33 -2.67
N THR A 37 26.61 -4.75 -1.83
CA THR A 37 27.56 -5.80 -2.19
C THR A 37 27.03 -7.20 -1.86
N GLU A 38 27.51 -8.22 -2.57
CA GLU A 38 27.23 -9.63 -2.23
C GLU A 38 27.98 -10.11 -0.97
N VAL A 39 28.46 -9.19 -0.12
CA VAL A 39 29.21 -9.54 1.08
C VAL A 39 28.27 -10.24 2.06
N PRO A 40 28.58 -11.48 2.50
CA PRO A 40 27.51 -12.33 3.01
C PRO A 40 27.24 -12.26 4.53
N ARG A 41 26.03 -12.66 4.99
CA ARG A 41 25.43 -12.34 6.32
C ARG A 41 25.15 -13.62 7.12
N GLY A 42 25.34 -13.57 8.44
CA GLY A 42 25.17 -14.75 9.30
C GLY A 42 23.75 -15.02 9.80
N VAL A 43 23.58 -16.22 10.36
CA VAL A 43 22.46 -16.68 11.21
C VAL A 43 22.66 -16.21 12.64
N PHE A 44 21.59 -15.90 13.36
CA PHE A 44 21.62 -15.64 14.80
C PHE A 44 21.04 -16.82 15.58
N GLY A 45 21.91 -17.59 16.25
CA GLY A 45 21.54 -18.80 16.97
C GLY A 45 21.41 -20.01 16.05
N ASP A 46 20.28 -20.71 16.15
CA ASP A 46 19.94 -21.82 15.26
C ASP A 46 19.28 -21.30 13.98
N ASP A 47 19.66 -21.87 12.83
CA ASP A 47 19.10 -21.48 11.52
C ASP A 47 17.61 -21.86 11.46
N ASP A 48 16.74 -20.86 11.66
CA ASP A 48 15.30 -21.06 11.83
C ASP A 48 14.51 -21.00 10.52
N ARG A 49 15.21 -20.83 9.39
CA ARG A 49 14.60 -20.68 8.08
C ARG A 49 13.78 -21.91 7.70
N LYS A 50 12.61 -21.71 7.13
CA LYS A 50 11.70 -22.78 6.68
C LYS A 50 11.38 -22.61 5.20
N GLU A 51 11.03 -23.72 4.55
CA GLU A 51 10.34 -23.60 3.27
C GLU A 51 8.98 -22.96 3.49
N VAL A 52 8.59 -22.05 2.61
CA VAL A 52 7.32 -21.33 2.73
C VAL A 52 6.10 -22.25 2.66
N GLN A 53 6.18 -23.37 1.94
CA GLN A 53 5.14 -24.40 1.89
C GLN A 53 4.92 -25.15 3.22
N ASP A 54 5.89 -25.09 4.13
CA ASP A 54 5.84 -25.82 5.40
C ASP A 54 5.26 -24.93 6.54
N ALA A 55 4.89 -23.68 6.23
CA ALA A 55 4.37 -22.71 7.18
C ALA A 55 2.90 -22.37 6.88
N GLU A 56 2.02 -22.60 7.86
CA GLU A 56 0.58 -22.32 7.75
C GLU A 56 0.27 -20.85 8.05
N GLY A 57 -0.71 -20.29 7.32
CA GLY A 57 -1.28 -18.97 7.62
C GLY A 57 -0.45 -17.79 7.11
N ILE A 58 0.53 -18.05 6.23
CA ILE A 58 1.36 -17.04 5.57
C ILE A 58 1.18 -17.01 4.05
N GLU A 59 0.25 -17.78 3.50
CA GLU A 59 0.12 -18.01 2.06
C GLU A 59 -0.07 -16.70 1.29
N ASP A 60 -0.92 -15.80 1.79
CA ASP A 60 -1.12 -14.49 1.18
C ASP A 60 0.13 -13.60 1.26
N TYR A 61 0.91 -13.71 2.33
CA TYR A 61 2.17 -12.98 2.51
C TYR A 61 3.23 -13.49 1.54
N VAL A 62 3.36 -14.81 1.38
CA VAL A 62 4.25 -15.45 0.40
C VAL A 62 3.88 -14.98 -1.00
N ARG A 63 2.59 -15.05 -1.35
CA ARG A 63 2.11 -14.61 -2.66
C ARG A 63 2.38 -13.15 -2.91
N ALA A 64 2.31 -12.29 -1.89
CA ALA A 64 2.58 -10.85 -2.00
C ALA A 64 4.07 -10.48 -2.00
N THR A 65 4.97 -11.45 -1.84
CA THR A 65 6.42 -11.26 -1.90
C THR A 65 6.95 -11.70 -3.26
N ALA A 66 7.74 -10.83 -3.90
CA ALA A 66 8.42 -11.11 -5.16
C ALA A 66 9.94 -11.15 -4.99
N VAL A 67 10.60 -11.80 -5.94
CA VAL A 67 12.05 -11.78 -6.07
C VAL A 67 12.49 -10.99 -7.30
N MET A 68 13.61 -10.29 -7.18
CA MET A 68 14.24 -9.55 -8.27
C MET A 68 15.20 -10.48 -9.02
N VAL A 69 14.94 -10.72 -10.30
CA VAL A 69 15.72 -11.64 -11.15
C VAL A 69 16.23 -10.88 -12.38
N PRO A 70 17.52 -10.99 -12.73
CA PRO A 70 18.05 -10.31 -13.91
C PRO A 70 17.40 -10.88 -15.18
N LYS A 71 17.02 -10.01 -16.11
CA LYS A 71 16.39 -10.44 -17.37
C LYS A 71 17.26 -11.41 -18.18
N THR A 72 18.58 -11.31 -18.04
CA THR A 72 19.55 -12.22 -18.67
C THR A 72 19.43 -13.67 -18.20
N ALA A 73 18.88 -13.90 -17.01
CA ALA A 73 18.61 -15.24 -16.46
C ALA A 73 17.24 -15.81 -16.91
N VAL A 74 16.42 -15.03 -17.63
CA VAL A 74 15.07 -15.46 -18.03
C VAL A 74 15.00 -15.69 -19.54
N ARG A 75 14.54 -16.87 -19.96
CA ARG A 75 14.27 -17.19 -21.38
C ARG A 75 12.87 -17.78 -21.51
N GLY A 76 11.95 -17.04 -22.13
CA GLY A 76 10.54 -17.39 -22.11
C GLY A 76 10.02 -17.34 -20.67
N ASN A 77 9.48 -18.46 -20.18
CA ASN A 77 9.01 -18.62 -18.81
C ASN A 77 9.98 -19.41 -17.91
N ARG A 78 11.24 -19.54 -18.32
CA ARG A 78 12.26 -20.27 -17.57
C ARG A 78 13.25 -19.33 -16.92
N VAL A 79 13.45 -19.52 -15.62
CA VAL A 79 14.46 -18.81 -14.82
C VAL A 79 15.64 -19.75 -14.61
N TYR A 80 16.78 -19.41 -15.20
CA TYR A 80 18.00 -20.22 -15.13
C TYR A 80 18.83 -19.85 -13.89
N GLY A 81 19.48 -20.85 -13.30
CA GLY A 81 20.30 -20.66 -12.11
C GLY A 81 21.13 -21.87 -11.75
N GLN A 82 22.25 -21.63 -11.09
CA GLN A 82 23.03 -22.68 -10.44
C GLN A 82 22.39 -23.03 -9.10
N THR A 83 22.61 -24.26 -8.64
CA THR A 83 22.28 -24.63 -7.26
C THR A 83 23.19 -23.91 -6.27
N LEU A 84 22.73 -23.73 -5.04
CA LEU A 84 23.56 -23.19 -3.96
C LEU A 84 24.87 -23.97 -3.81
N ARG A 85 24.81 -25.31 -3.89
CA ARG A 85 26.00 -26.19 -3.88
C ARG A 85 27.01 -25.81 -4.95
N GLN A 86 26.56 -25.64 -6.19
CA GLN A 86 27.42 -25.24 -7.31
C GLN A 86 28.02 -23.84 -7.09
N ARG A 87 27.21 -22.89 -6.58
CA ARG A 87 27.68 -21.54 -6.25
C ARG A 87 28.76 -21.57 -5.17
N LEU A 88 28.56 -22.33 -4.10
CA LEU A 88 29.53 -22.44 -3.00
C LEU A 88 30.80 -23.16 -3.41
N ASN A 89 30.70 -24.26 -4.18
CA ASN A 89 31.88 -24.95 -4.71
C ASN A 89 32.73 -24.05 -5.61
N LYS A 90 32.11 -23.11 -6.34
CA LYS A 90 32.84 -22.13 -7.16
C LYS A 90 33.60 -21.11 -6.32
N ILE A 91 33.08 -20.75 -5.14
CA ILE A 91 33.66 -19.74 -4.26
C ILE A 91 34.76 -20.36 -3.37
N TYR A 92 34.47 -21.49 -2.75
CA TYR A 92 35.33 -22.09 -1.71
C TYR A 92 36.11 -23.31 -2.20
N GLY A 93 35.83 -23.83 -3.40
CA GLY A 93 36.39 -25.10 -3.89
C GLY A 93 35.49 -26.30 -3.59
N ASP A 94 35.86 -27.48 -4.08
CA ASP A 94 35.11 -28.72 -3.90
C ASP A 94 35.43 -29.36 -2.54
N HIS A 95 34.81 -28.81 -1.48
CA HIS A 95 34.96 -29.28 -0.11
C HIS A 95 33.65 -29.88 0.42
N PRO A 96 33.70 -30.80 1.40
CA PRO A 96 32.52 -31.25 2.12
C PRO A 96 31.70 -30.09 2.69
N PHE A 97 30.39 -30.27 2.79
CA PHE A 97 29.50 -29.35 3.48
C PHE A 97 29.24 -29.84 4.89
N ASP A 98 29.24 -28.93 5.86
CA ASP A 98 28.74 -29.21 7.19
C ASP A 98 27.24 -29.58 7.15
N ALA A 99 26.80 -30.41 8.09
CA ALA A 99 25.42 -30.90 8.12
C ALA A 99 24.39 -29.77 8.25
N ASP A 100 24.78 -28.63 8.84
CA ASP A 100 23.93 -27.47 9.03
C ASP A 100 23.83 -26.56 7.79
N VAL A 101 24.50 -26.90 6.68
CA VAL A 101 24.35 -26.15 5.41
C VAL A 101 23.10 -26.63 4.68
N ARG A 102 22.07 -25.78 4.71
CA ARG A 102 20.73 -26.10 4.22
C ARG A 102 20.53 -25.65 2.76
N PHE A 103 19.50 -26.19 2.12
CA PHE A 103 19.00 -25.77 0.78
C PHE A 103 19.99 -25.94 -0.38
N LEU A 104 21.05 -26.75 -0.21
CA LEU A 104 22.16 -26.89 -1.16
C LEU A 104 21.75 -27.17 -2.61
N ASP A 105 20.68 -27.94 -2.82
CA ASP A 105 20.28 -28.39 -4.16
C ASP A 105 19.20 -27.50 -4.80
N GLN A 106 18.94 -26.32 -4.23
CA GLN A 106 18.00 -25.33 -4.76
C GLN A 106 18.71 -24.24 -5.57
N PRO A 107 18.02 -23.64 -6.57
CA PRO A 107 18.60 -22.61 -7.43
C PRO A 107 18.84 -21.30 -6.70
N THR A 108 19.85 -20.55 -7.11
CA THR A 108 20.17 -19.21 -6.60
C THR A 108 20.07 -18.17 -7.72
N SER A 109 18.86 -17.87 -8.21
CA SER A 109 18.66 -16.98 -9.38
C SER A 109 18.27 -15.54 -9.02
N ALA A 110 17.84 -15.29 -7.79
CA ALA A 110 17.36 -13.99 -7.35
C ALA A 110 18.45 -13.14 -6.67
N TYR A 111 18.30 -11.81 -6.75
CA TYR A 111 19.28 -10.83 -6.28
C TYR A 111 18.76 -9.99 -5.11
N CYS A 112 17.46 -9.70 -5.09
CA CYS A 112 16.77 -8.98 -4.02
C CYS A 112 15.36 -9.55 -3.85
N THR A 113 14.71 -9.11 -2.79
CA THR A 113 13.30 -9.38 -2.47
C THR A 113 12.53 -8.08 -2.47
N GLY A 114 11.21 -8.14 -2.66
CA GLY A 114 10.30 -7.01 -2.55
C GLY A 114 8.90 -7.50 -2.22
N PHE A 115 8.02 -6.61 -1.80
CA PHE A 115 6.67 -6.97 -1.38
C PHE A 115 5.64 -5.94 -1.80
N LEU A 116 4.42 -6.40 -2.07
CA LEU A 116 3.31 -5.51 -2.43
C LEU A 116 2.77 -4.80 -1.19
N ILE A 117 2.61 -3.48 -1.30
CA ILE A 117 1.80 -2.67 -0.37
C ILE A 117 0.52 -2.15 -1.02
N ALA A 118 0.38 -2.26 -2.35
CA ALA A 118 -0.84 -2.02 -3.12
C ALA A 118 -0.89 -2.98 -4.33
N PRO A 119 -1.99 -3.04 -5.12
CA PRO A 119 -2.10 -3.99 -6.25
C PRO A 119 -0.90 -3.98 -7.21
N ASP A 120 -0.29 -2.82 -7.44
CA ASP A 120 0.85 -2.59 -8.35
C ASP A 120 1.96 -1.75 -7.70
N ILE A 121 1.91 -1.54 -6.38
CA ILE A 121 2.97 -0.82 -5.65
C ILE A 121 3.79 -1.82 -4.86
N LEU A 122 5.06 -1.98 -5.26
CA LEU A 122 6.03 -2.89 -4.66
C LEU A 122 7.10 -2.09 -3.91
N VAL A 123 7.43 -2.51 -2.71
CA VAL A 123 8.50 -1.94 -1.89
C VAL A 123 9.69 -2.90 -1.87
N THR A 124 10.90 -2.35 -1.97
CA THR A 124 12.17 -3.07 -1.81
C THR A 124 13.22 -2.14 -1.17
N ALA A 125 14.46 -2.61 -1.03
CA ALA A 125 15.57 -1.79 -0.56
C ALA A 125 16.01 -0.80 -1.66
N GLY A 126 16.46 0.39 -1.25
CA GLY A 126 16.97 1.43 -2.13
C GLY A 126 18.13 0.92 -2.97
N HIS A 127 19.12 0.27 -2.34
CA HIS A 127 20.29 -0.27 -3.05
C HIS A 127 19.96 -1.40 -4.05
N CYS A 128 18.75 -1.96 -4.02
CA CYS A 128 18.31 -2.92 -5.04
C CYS A 128 17.91 -2.19 -6.33
N ILE A 129 17.10 -1.13 -6.21
CA ILE A 129 16.63 -0.31 -7.34
C ILE A 129 16.50 1.15 -6.88
N GLU A 130 17.39 2.01 -7.36
CA GLU A 130 17.34 3.47 -7.15
C GLU A 130 16.78 4.20 -8.37
N THR A 131 16.96 3.62 -9.56
CA THR A 131 16.64 4.30 -10.83
C THR A 131 15.88 3.40 -11.80
N MET A 132 15.14 4.04 -12.70
CA MET A 132 14.48 3.34 -13.81
C MET A 132 15.48 2.65 -14.77
N GLU A 133 16.73 3.11 -14.84
CA GLU A 133 17.76 2.46 -15.64
C GLU A 133 18.12 1.09 -15.08
N GLN A 134 18.33 1.01 -13.75
CA GLN A 134 18.53 -0.26 -13.06
C GLN A 134 17.28 -1.14 -13.21
N ALA A 135 16.09 -0.58 -12.96
CA ALA A 135 14.83 -1.32 -12.97
C ALA A 135 14.54 -2.04 -14.29
N LYS A 136 14.96 -1.45 -15.43
CA LYS A 136 14.77 -2.05 -16.77
C LYS A 136 15.51 -3.37 -16.97
N ASN A 137 16.53 -3.66 -16.16
CA ASN A 137 17.37 -4.85 -16.29
C ASN A 137 16.84 -6.07 -15.50
N TYR A 138 15.76 -5.90 -14.74
CA TYR A 138 15.23 -6.93 -13.85
C TYR A 138 13.76 -7.23 -14.12
N TYR A 139 13.37 -8.47 -13.84
CA TYR A 139 11.99 -8.87 -13.61
C TYR A 139 11.74 -9.02 -12.11
N TRP A 140 10.49 -8.75 -11.70
CA TRP A 140 9.98 -9.10 -10.39
C TRP A 140 9.08 -10.33 -10.53
N ILE A 141 9.47 -11.44 -9.90
CA ILE A 141 8.78 -12.72 -10.05
C ILE A 141 8.10 -13.08 -8.72
N PHE A 142 6.78 -13.20 -8.74
CA PHE A 142 6.00 -13.71 -7.61
C PHE A 142 5.94 -15.24 -7.62
N ASP A 143 5.46 -15.83 -6.52
CA ASP A 143 5.31 -17.28 -6.35
C ASP A 143 6.60 -18.08 -6.62
N TYR A 144 7.74 -17.42 -6.39
CA TYR A 144 9.09 -18.00 -6.52
C TYR A 144 9.41 -18.91 -5.33
N THR A 145 8.68 -20.01 -5.19
CA THR A 145 8.80 -20.95 -4.08
C THR A 145 9.52 -22.23 -4.48
N ASN A 146 9.87 -23.06 -3.50
CA ASN A 146 10.46 -24.38 -3.73
C ASN A 146 9.48 -25.39 -4.38
N GLU A 147 8.22 -25.00 -4.59
CA GLU A 147 7.23 -25.79 -5.32
C GLU A 147 7.45 -25.78 -6.83
N LEU A 148 8.15 -24.78 -7.39
CA LEU A 148 8.46 -24.67 -8.82
C LEU A 148 9.38 -25.77 -9.37
N LYS A 149 9.94 -26.61 -8.48
CA LYS A 149 10.85 -27.76 -8.71
C LYS A 149 11.99 -27.49 -9.71
N TYR A 150 13.21 -27.47 -9.19
CA TYR A 150 14.42 -27.28 -10.00
C TYR A 150 14.63 -28.42 -11.02
N LYS A 151 14.77 -28.05 -12.29
CA LYS A 151 15.03 -28.98 -13.40
C LYS A 151 16.48 -28.85 -13.84
N LYS A 152 17.22 -29.96 -13.81
CA LYS A 152 18.61 -30.00 -14.26
C LYS A 152 18.68 -29.85 -15.79
N ASP A 153 19.64 -29.04 -16.25
CA ASP A 153 20.04 -28.91 -17.65
C ASP A 153 21.58 -28.83 -17.70
N THR A 154 22.16 -29.09 -18.87
CA THR A 154 23.58 -29.40 -19.13
C THR A 154 24.59 -28.65 -18.25
N TRP A 155 24.59 -27.31 -18.30
CA TRP A 155 25.55 -26.46 -17.58
C TRP A 155 24.94 -25.65 -16.42
N SER A 156 23.61 -25.59 -16.36
CA SER A 156 22.80 -24.91 -15.34
C SER A 156 21.40 -25.48 -15.40
N GLY A 157 20.69 -25.59 -14.28
CA GLY A 157 19.26 -25.90 -14.31
C GLY A 157 18.37 -24.66 -14.36
N TYR A 158 17.06 -24.87 -14.29
CA TYR A 158 16.05 -23.83 -14.36
C TYR A 158 14.80 -24.15 -13.54
N LEU A 159 14.00 -23.11 -13.30
CA LEU A 159 12.63 -23.17 -12.80
C LEU A 159 11.68 -22.73 -13.92
N ASP A 160 10.56 -23.43 -14.10
CA ASP A 160 9.46 -22.93 -14.92
C ASP A 160 8.55 -22.08 -14.03
N VAL A 161 8.32 -20.82 -14.41
CA VAL A 161 7.44 -19.88 -13.71
C VAL A 161 6.19 -19.61 -14.55
N ASP A 162 5.08 -19.22 -13.91
CA ASP A 162 3.92 -18.70 -14.65
C ASP A 162 4.26 -17.32 -15.23
N PRO A 163 4.08 -17.08 -16.54
CA PRO A 163 4.27 -15.76 -17.13
C PRO A 163 3.45 -14.64 -16.46
N ASN A 164 2.28 -14.96 -15.89
CA ASN A 164 1.44 -14.01 -15.16
C ASN A 164 2.05 -13.56 -13.82
N ASP A 165 3.11 -14.23 -13.37
CA ASP A 165 3.85 -13.91 -12.15
C ASP A 165 5.10 -13.09 -12.41
N ILE A 166 5.42 -12.81 -13.68
CA ILE A 166 6.56 -11.99 -14.10
C ILE A 166 6.11 -10.54 -14.31
N TYR A 167 6.63 -9.62 -13.51
CA TYR A 167 6.31 -8.20 -13.54
C TYR A 167 7.53 -7.36 -13.91
N GLU A 168 7.26 -6.19 -14.45
CA GLU A 168 8.27 -5.18 -14.75
C GLU A 168 7.91 -3.90 -14.02
N VAL A 169 8.93 -3.12 -13.66
CA VAL A 169 8.76 -1.78 -13.12
C VAL A 169 8.51 -0.81 -14.28
N VAL A 170 7.46 0.00 -14.17
CA VAL A 170 7.16 1.08 -15.12
C VAL A 170 7.50 2.46 -14.59
N GLU A 171 7.62 2.60 -13.27
CA GLU A 171 7.94 3.86 -12.60
C GLU A 171 8.62 3.56 -11.25
N VAL A 172 9.73 4.24 -10.96
CA VAL A 172 10.28 4.35 -9.59
C VAL A 172 9.54 5.54 -8.98
N LEU A 173 8.62 5.28 -8.05
CA LEU A 173 7.79 6.31 -7.43
C LEU A 173 8.62 7.20 -6.50
N ASP A 174 9.49 6.56 -5.73
CA ASP A 174 10.53 7.21 -4.94
C ASP A 174 11.56 6.15 -4.56
N ALA A 175 12.83 6.55 -4.45
CA ALA A 175 13.88 5.67 -3.98
C ALA A 175 14.96 6.48 -3.30
N TYR A 176 15.49 5.92 -2.22
CA TYR A 176 16.53 6.59 -1.46
C TYR A 176 17.52 5.58 -0.92
N PHE A 177 18.79 5.88 -1.19
CA PHE A 177 19.94 5.18 -0.67
C PHE A 177 21.03 6.22 -0.37
N GLN A 178 21.37 6.43 0.90
CA GLN A 178 22.47 7.32 1.31
C GLN A 178 23.33 6.73 2.45
N ASP A 179 24.56 7.25 2.51
CA ASP A 179 25.70 6.76 3.26
C ASP A 179 25.66 7.06 4.78
N LEU A 180 26.19 6.07 5.53
CA LEU A 180 26.61 5.90 6.94
C LEU A 180 26.01 6.70 8.12
N SER A 181 25.29 7.80 7.94
CA SER A 181 24.78 8.63 9.06
C SER A 181 23.27 8.48 9.30
N THR A 182 22.48 8.24 8.25
CA THR A 182 21.01 8.13 8.37
C THR A 182 20.47 6.75 8.07
N TYR A 183 21.25 5.89 7.40
CA TYR A 183 20.87 4.51 7.04
C TYR A 183 19.48 4.39 6.41
N THR A 184 19.15 5.34 5.54
CA THR A 184 17.90 5.34 4.77
C THR A 184 18.11 4.46 3.54
N ASP A 185 17.25 3.46 3.37
CA ASP A 185 17.42 2.45 2.32
C ASP A 185 16.05 1.87 1.96
N TYR A 186 15.36 2.51 1.02
CA TYR A 186 14.07 2.06 0.53
C TYR A 186 13.89 2.41 -0.94
N SER A 187 13.03 1.67 -1.61
CA SER A 187 12.56 1.95 -2.95
C SER A 187 11.08 1.57 -3.06
N VAL A 188 10.29 2.45 -3.66
CA VAL A 188 8.87 2.25 -3.93
C VAL A 188 8.67 2.27 -5.43
N LEU A 189 8.18 1.15 -5.96
CA LEU A 189 8.14 0.85 -7.38
C LEU A 189 6.70 0.65 -7.81
N ARG A 190 6.35 1.15 -9.01
CA ARG A 190 5.10 0.80 -9.68
C ARG A 190 5.34 -0.29 -10.71
N LEU A 191 4.55 -1.35 -10.62
CA LEU A 191 4.58 -2.47 -11.55
C LEU A 191 3.71 -2.20 -12.79
N ASN A 192 4.00 -2.90 -13.88
CA ASN A 192 3.33 -2.74 -15.17
C ASN A 192 1.85 -3.10 -15.20
N ARG A 193 1.35 -3.80 -14.17
CA ARG A 193 -0.06 -4.18 -14.03
C ARG A 193 -0.41 -4.42 -12.56
N LYS A 194 -1.71 -4.32 -12.27
CA LYS A 194 -2.28 -4.64 -10.95
C LYS A 194 -2.36 -6.15 -10.75
N SER A 195 -1.86 -6.59 -9.62
CA SER A 195 -1.98 -7.94 -9.11
C SER A 195 -3.25 -8.10 -8.27
N GLU A 196 -3.87 -9.27 -8.40
CA GLU A 196 -5.00 -9.69 -7.57
C GLU A 196 -4.60 -10.17 -6.16
N ARG A 197 -3.29 -10.38 -5.94
CA ARG A 197 -2.70 -10.75 -4.65
C ARG A 197 -3.10 -9.77 -3.55
N ALA A 198 -3.24 -10.27 -2.33
CA ALA A 198 -3.52 -9.46 -1.14
C ALA A 198 -2.21 -8.79 -0.66
N PRO A 199 -2.04 -7.47 -0.82
CA PRO A 199 -0.81 -6.80 -0.39
C PRO A 199 -0.71 -6.77 1.12
N TYR A 200 0.51 -6.59 1.61
CA TYR A 200 0.74 -6.40 3.03
C TYR A 200 0.11 -5.09 3.52
N ARG A 201 -0.51 -5.17 4.69
CA ARG A 201 -0.80 -3.99 5.50
C ARG A 201 0.47 -3.56 6.21
N PHE A 202 0.53 -2.33 6.64
CA PHE A 202 1.74 -1.73 7.22
C PHE A 202 1.43 -0.75 8.34
N ARG A 203 2.40 -0.57 9.23
CA ARG A 203 2.34 0.47 10.26
C ARG A 203 2.33 1.85 9.60
N THR A 204 1.42 2.71 10.03
CA THR A 204 1.31 4.09 9.52
C THR A 204 1.77 5.14 10.53
N SER A 205 1.98 4.76 11.79
CA SER A 205 2.46 5.68 12.83
C SER A 205 3.10 4.92 14.01
N GLY A 206 3.83 5.67 14.83
CA GLY A 206 4.56 5.12 15.96
C GLY A 206 5.73 4.24 15.54
N GLU A 207 6.23 3.45 16.50
CA GLU A 207 7.40 2.60 16.33
C GLU A 207 7.14 1.20 16.85
N VAL A 208 7.89 0.23 16.33
CA VAL A 208 7.90 -1.14 16.84
C VAL A 208 8.59 -1.16 18.21
N SER A 209 8.08 -1.93 19.17
CA SER A 209 8.71 -2.02 20.49
C SER A 209 9.86 -3.02 20.50
N THR A 210 10.92 -2.75 21.27
CA THR A 210 11.98 -3.73 21.54
C THR A 210 11.36 -5.03 22.10
N TYR A 211 11.95 -6.17 21.72
CA TYR A 211 11.49 -7.53 22.00
C TYR A 211 10.16 -7.95 21.34
N SER A 212 9.54 -7.09 20.52
CA SER A 212 8.41 -7.51 19.68
C SER A 212 8.87 -8.57 18.70
N LYS A 213 8.06 -9.63 18.53
CA LYS A 213 8.31 -10.64 17.52
C LYS A 213 8.18 -10.05 16.12
N VAL A 214 9.08 -10.45 15.23
CA VAL A 214 9.06 -10.09 13.81
C VAL A 214 9.40 -11.32 12.98
N SER A 215 8.91 -11.32 11.75
CA SER A 215 9.18 -12.36 10.77
C SER A 215 9.57 -11.74 9.43
N THR A 216 10.17 -12.54 8.55
CA THR A 216 10.43 -12.16 7.17
C THR A 216 10.15 -13.30 6.20
N ILE A 217 9.78 -12.93 4.97
CA ILE A 217 9.71 -13.84 3.83
C ILE A 217 10.61 -13.24 2.76
N GLY A 218 11.56 -14.01 2.25
CA GLY A 218 12.38 -13.53 1.14
C GLY A 218 13.34 -14.56 0.60
N SER A 219 14.28 -14.09 -0.22
CA SER A 219 15.12 -14.93 -1.08
C SER A 219 16.59 -14.91 -0.65
N PRO A 220 16.93 -15.50 0.51
CA PRO A 220 18.31 -15.54 1.00
C PRO A 220 19.22 -16.23 -0.02
N THR A 221 20.36 -15.63 -0.33
CA THR A 221 21.34 -16.04 -1.35
C THR A 221 20.73 -16.29 -2.74
N GLY A 222 19.55 -15.72 -3.03
CA GLY A 222 18.82 -15.93 -4.28
C GLY A 222 17.99 -17.22 -4.35
N LEU A 223 17.85 -17.93 -3.22
CA LEU A 223 17.05 -19.14 -3.09
C LEU A 223 15.55 -18.87 -3.33
N PRO A 224 14.75 -19.89 -3.67
CA PRO A 224 13.30 -19.80 -3.55
C PRO A 224 12.90 -19.29 -2.17
N LEU A 225 11.76 -18.59 -2.08
CA LEU A 225 11.34 -17.89 -0.88
C LEU A 225 11.44 -18.78 0.38
N LYS A 226 11.99 -18.20 1.45
CA LYS A 226 12.14 -18.79 2.78
C LYS A 226 11.41 -17.93 3.80
N TYR A 227 10.91 -18.57 4.84
CA TYR A 227 10.26 -17.93 5.97
C TYR A 227 11.15 -18.04 7.22
N ALA A 228 11.37 -16.93 7.91
CA ALA A 228 12.04 -16.88 9.21
C ALA A 228 11.13 -16.15 10.20
N ASP A 229 10.82 -16.78 11.34
CA ASP A 229 9.72 -16.38 12.22
C ASP A 229 10.06 -16.35 13.71
N ASN A 230 11.27 -16.77 14.08
CA ASN A 230 11.74 -16.78 15.47
C ASN A 230 12.64 -15.59 15.79
N ALA A 231 12.30 -14.42 15.26
CA ALA A 231 13.06 -13.19 15.48
C ALA A 231 12.28 -12.16 16.32
N LYS A 232 13.03 -11.22 16.87
CA LYS A 232 12.58 -10.12 17.70
C LYS A 232 13.35 -8.84 17.38
N VAL A 233 12.73 -7.71 17.69
CA VAL A 233 13.42 -6.41 17.69
C VAL A 233 14.40 -6.36 18.86
N VAL A 234 15.65 -6.01 18.58
CA VAL A 234 16.75 -5.99 19.56
C VAL A 234 17.08 -4.56 19.97
N ASP A 235 17.03 -3.62 19.02
CA ASP A 235 17.20 -2.19 19.28
C ASP A 235 16.27 -1.38 18.38
N ASN A 236 15.61 -0.40 18.98
CA ASN A 236 14.68 0.51 18.32
C ASN A 236 15.07 1.98 18.55
N SER A 237 16.25 2.26 19.13
CA SER A 237 16.76 3.60 19.34
C SER A 237 17.02 4.42 18.06
N PRO A 238 17.39 3.81 16.89
CA PRO A 238 17.64 4.59 15.69
C PRO A 238 16.35 5.12 15.07
N GLU A 239 16.40 6.35 14.54
CA GLU A 239 15.21 7.02 14.03
C GLU A 239 14.64 6.32 12.78
N LYS A 240 15.50 5.95 11.82
CA LYS A 240 15.07 5.50 10.48
C LYS A 240 14.96 3.99 10.29
N TRP A 241 15.53 3.23 11.20
CA TRP A 241 15.62 1.78 11.12
C TRP A 241 15.57 1.18 12.53
N PHE A 242 15.41 -0.13 12.61
CA PHE A 242 15.53 -0.87 13.85
C PHE A 242 16.34 -2.15 13.64
N LYS A 243 17.01 -2.58 14.71
CA LYS A 243 17.81 -3.79 14.76
C LYS A 243 16.95 -4.97 15.17
N ASN A 244 17.16 -6.12 14.55
CA ASN A 244 16.52 -7.38 14.85
C ASN A 244 17.52 -8.54 14.68
N ASP A 245 17.12 -9.73 15.10
CA ASP A 245 17.87 -10.99 14.99
C ASP A 245 17.30 -11.92 13.90
N ILE A 246 16.70 -11.37 12.84
CA ILE A 246 16.23 -12.17 11.69
C ILE A 246 17.40 -12.81 10.95
N ASP A 247 17.25 -14.09 10.62
CA ASP A 247 18.10 -14.85 9.71
C ASP A 247 17.95 -14.38 8.25
N GLY A 248 18.64 -13.26 7.96
CA GLY A 248 18.50 -12.51 6.72
C GLY A 248 19.17 -13.13 5.50
N PHE A 249 20.48 -13.39 5.54
CA PHE A 249 21.36 -13.66 4.36
C PHE A 249 21.23 -12.54 3.27
N PRO A 250 22.26 -12.25 2.44
CA PRO A 250 22.15 -11.42 1.23
C PRO A 250 21.10 -11.98 0.28
N GLY A 251 20.65 -11.18 -0.69
CA GLY A 251 19.53 -11.58 -1.55
C GLY A 251 18.16 -11.38 -0.88
N ASN A 252 18.12 -11.32 0.45
CA ASN A 252 16.92 -11.00 1.22
C ASN A 252 16.70 -9.49 1.39
N SER A 253 17.63 -8.65 0.90
CA SER A 253 17.44 -7.20 0.85
C SER A 253 16.13 -6.84 0.15
N GLY A 254 15.35 -5.95 0.76
CA GLY A 254 14.02 -5.55 0.34
C GLY A 254 12.89 -6.45 0.81
N GLY A 255 13.18 -7.56 1.50
CA GLY A 255 12.17 -8.43 2.09
C GLY A 255 11.33 -7.72 3.17
N PRO A 256 10.03 -8.05 3.30
CA PRO A 256 9.18 -7.51 4.35
C PRO A 256 9.65 -7.99 5.73
N VAL A 257 9.73 -7.07 6.69
CA VAL A 257 9.82 -7.38 8.11
C VAL A 257 8.49 -7.03 8.75
N PHE A 258 7.77 -8.03 9.25
CA PHE A 258 6.39 -7.86 9.68
C PHE A 258 6.12 -8.50 11.04
N ASN A 259 5.11 -7.99 11.75
CA ASN A 259 4.71 -8.50 13.05
C ASN A 259 3.76 -9.71 12.93
N PRO A 260 3.41 -10.40 14.03
CA PRO A 260 2.53 -11.58 14.00
C PRO A 260 1.11 -11.33 13.45
N LEU A 261 0.70 -10.06 13.29
CA LEU A 261 -0.60 -9.68 12.69
C LEU A 261 -0.47 -9.39 11.17
N GLY A 262 0.72 -9.58 10.60
CA GLY A 262 1.02 -9.35 9.20
C GLY A 262 1.15 -7.88 8.80
N PHE A 263 1.35 -6.98 9.76
CA PHE A 263 1.66 -5.59 9.46
C PHE A 263 3.16 -5.44 9.26
N ILE A 264 3.57 -4.87 8.12
CA ILE A 264 4.96 -4.47 7.89
C ILE A 264 5.36 -3.46 8.97
N GLU A 265 6.51 -3.75 9.58
CA GLU A 265 7.25 -2.90 10.50
C GLU A 265 8.44 -2.24 9.76
N GLY A 266 9.04 -2.96 8.81
CA GLY A 266 10.14 -2.43 8.01
C GLY A 266 10.52 -3.25 6.78
N ILE A 267 11.58 -2.81 6.12
CA ILE A 267 12.18 -3.37 4.91
C ILE A 267 13.55 -3.90 5.29
N HIS A 268 13.80 -5.19 5.13
CA HIS A 268 15.10 -5.79 5.46
C HIS A 268 16.20 -5.22 4.54
N VAL A 269 17.27 -4.64 5.08
CA VAL A 269 18.25 -3.89 4.25
C VAL A 269 19.69 -4.33 4.44
N ARG A 270 20.08 -4.82 5.63
CA ARG A 270 21.45 -5.28 5.91
C ARG A 270 21.49 -6.27 7.07
N GLY A 271 22.60 -6.99 7.19
CA GLY A 271 22.90 -7.89 8.30
C GLY A 271 24.38 -7.86 8.66
N ALA A 272 24.73 -8.48 9.80
CA ALA A 272 26.09 -8.56 10.31
C ALA A 272 26.99 -9.42 9.43
N VAL A 273 28.29 -9.09 9.40
CA VAL A 273 29.33 -9.83 8.65
C VAL A 273 30.49 -10.21 9.56
N GLU A 274 31.18 -11.31 9.23
CA GLU A 274 32.36 -11.81 9.97
C GLU A 274 33.64 -11.55 9.17
N LEU A 275 34.75 -11.12 9.77
CA LEU A 275 36.03 -10.93 9.06
C LEU A 275 36.87 -12.22 9.10
N GLN A 276 37.25 -12.77 7.95
CA GLN A 276 38.17 -13.93 7.82
C GLN A 276 39.22 -13.64 6.74
N ASP A 277 40.50 -13.87 7.04
CA ASP A 277 41.62 -13.71 6.09
C ASP A 277 41.66 -12.33 5.39
N GLY A 278 41.29 -11.27 6.12
CA GLY A 278 41.25 -9.89 5.60
C GLY A 278 40.07 -9.60 4.67
N LYS A 279 39.09 -10.50 4.56
CA LYS A 279 37.85 -10.33 3.78
C LYS A 279 36.63 -10.57 4.66
N TYR A 280 35.58 -9.78 4.46
CA TYR A 280 34.30 -10.09 5.09
C TYR A 280 33.70 -11.36 4.47
N THR A 281 33.42 -12.31 5.34
CA THR A 281 32.73 -13.55 5.07
C THR A 281 31.26 -13.43 5.40
N GLY A 282 30.47 -13.96 4.47
CA GLY A 282 29.83 -15.23 4.69
C GLY A 282 28.40 -15.25 5.24
N ASP A 283 27.53 -15.78 4.41
CA ASP A 283 26.46 -16.72 4.74
C ASP A 283 27.08 -18.06 5.07
N TYR A 284 28.19 -18.32 4.37
CA TYR A 284 28.98 -19.50 4.46
C TYR A 284 30.44 -19.11 4.59
N LYS A 285 31.23 -19.96 5.23
CA LYS A 285 32.68 -19.84 5.31
C LYS A 285 33.33 -21.19 5.13
N TYR A 286 34.56 -21.16 4.65
CA TYR A 286 35.40 -22.34 4.72
C TYR A 286 36.02 -22.43 6.12
N ASP A 287 35.81 -23.56 6.78
CA ASP A 287 36.35 -23.83 8.11
C ASP A 287 37.50 -24.85 7.99
N TYR A 288 38.72 -24.34 8.19
CA TYR A 288 39.96 -25.12 8.14
C TYR A 288 39.99 -26.27 9.16
N SER A 289 39.24 -26.19 10.26
CA SER A 289 39.24 -27.23 11.31
C SER A 289 38.54 -28.51 10.89
N CYS A 290 37.46 -28.39 10.10
CA CYS A 290 36.71 -29.53 9.56
C CYS A 290 37.03 -29.83 8.09
N ASN A 291 37.80 -28.96 7.41
CA ASN A 291 37.96 -28.97 5.95
C ASN A 291 36.58 -29.00 5.26
N CYS A 292 35.69 -28.11 5.68
CA CYS A 292 34.30 -28.10 5.22
C CYS A 292 33.75 -26.68 5.07
N ILE A 293 32.73 -26.53 4.23
CA ILE A 293 31.96 -25.28 4.07
C ILE A 293 30.85 -25.29 5.13
N LYS A 294 30.79 -24.23 5.94
CA LYS A 294 29.83 -24.05 7.05
C LYS A 294 28.99 -22.80 6.87
N THR A 295 27.79 -22.79 7.44
CA THR A 295 27.00 -21.57 7.63
C THR A 295 27.68 -20.67 8.66
N VAL A 296 27.75 -19.36 8.41
CA VAL A 296 28.21 -18.38 9.41
C VAL A 296 27.11 -18.21 10.45
N LYS A 297 27.46 -18.48 11.72
CA LYS A 297 26.54 -18.42 12.85
C LYS A 297 27.09 -17.48 13.92
N TRP A 298 26.21 -16.66 14.48
CA TRP A 298 26.45 -15.82 15.64
C TRP A 298 25.68 -16.35 16.83
N TRP A 299 26.27 -16.35 18.02
CA TRP A 299 25.55 -16.79 19.23
C TRP A 299 24.39 -15.86 19.60
N SER A 300 24.54 -14.56 19.31
CA SER A 300 23.49 -13.57 19.56
C SER A 300 23.77 -12.29 18.74
N THR A 301 22.76 -11.41 18.64
CA THR A 301 22.94 -10.07 18.08
C THR A 301 23.72 -9.10 18.96
N PHE A 302 23.84 -9.37 20.26
CA PHE A 302 24.66 -8.57 21.18
C PHE A 302 26.14 -8.67 20.78
N GLY A 303 26.78 -7.52 20.56
CA GLY A 303 28.16 -7.46 20.08
C GLY A 303 28.31 -7.75 18.58
N THR A 304 27.23 -7.61 17.79
CA THR A 304 27.27 -7.68 16.32
C THR A 304 26.50 -6.51 15.72
N ALA A 305 26.65 -6.27 14.42
CA ALA A 305 25.81 -5.33 13.68
C ALA A 305 24.30 -5.70 13.70
N GLY A 306 23.95 -6.97 13.93
CA GLY A 306 22.59 -7.49 13.81
C GLY A 306 22.01 -7.38 12.39
N SER A 307 20.71 -7.64 12.25
CA SER A 307 19.94 -7.37 11.04
C SER A 307 19.22 -6.03 11.16
N HIS A 308 19.25 -5.18 10.12
CA HIS A 308 18.53 -3.91 10.13
C HIS A 308 17.33 -3.95 9.19
N ALA A 309 16.25 -3.34 9.66
CA ALA A 309 15.07 -3.06 8.86
C ALA A 309 14.85 -1.56 8.77
N HIS A 310 14.81 -1.01 7.56
CA HIS A 310 14.36 0.37 7.34
C HIS A 310 12.88 0.48 7.70
N ARG A 311 12.50 1.44 8.53
CA ARG A 311 11.11 1.54 9.01
C ARG A 311 10.16 1.84 7.87
N ILE A 312 9.06 1.11 7.78
CA ILE A 312 8.03 1.42 6.77
C ILE A 312 7.42 2.81 7.02
N THR A 313 7.34 3.25 8.27
CA THR A 313 6.86 4.59 8.67
C THR A 313 7.81 5.72 8.27
N LYS A 314 8.97 5.41 7.69
CA LYS A 314 9.94 6.38 7.17
C LYS A 314 9.99 6.43 5.64
N VAL A 315 9.13 5.64 4.98
CA VAL A 315 8.71 5.89 3.59
C VAL A 315 7.79 7.12 3.56
N PRO A 316 7.86 7.99 2.53
CA PRO A 316 7.02 9.18 2.44
C PRO A 316 5.52 8.89 2.65
N ASN A 317 4.89 9.69 3.51
CA ASN A 317 3.49 9.48 3.90
C ASN A 317 2.53 9.56 2.71
N ASP A 318 2.80 10.39 1.71
CA ASP A 318 1.97 10.50 0.51
C ASP A 318 1.94 9.19 -0.30
N LEU A 319 3.04 8.43 -0.32
CA LEU A 319 3.12 7.11 -0.94
C LEU A 319 2.38 6.05 -0.12
N LEU A 320 2.49 6.10 1.20
CA LEU A 320 1.74 5.21 2.10
C LEU A 320 0.23 5.48 2.01
N HIS A 321 -0.19 6.75 1.98
CA HIS A 321 -1.57 7.15 1.77
C HIS A 321 -2.08 6.71 0.40
N ARG A 322 -1.27 6.87 -0.65
CA ARG A 322 -1.56 6.35 -2.00
C ARG A 322 -1.81 4.86 -1.98
N ALA A 323 -0.94 4.09 -1.35
CA ALA A 323 -1.08 2.64 -1.27
C ALA A 323 -2.38 2.24 -0.56
N ILE A 324 -2.70 2.83 0.59
CA ILE A 324 -3.98 2.56 1.29
C ILE A 324 -5.16 2.92 0.40
N TYR A 325 -5.17 4.12 -0.19
CA TYR A 325 -6.25 4.58 -1.08
C TYR A 325 -6.46 3.62 -2.25
N GLU A 326 -5.39 3.25 -2.94
CA GLU A 326 -5.45 2.37 -4.12
C GLU A 326 -5.88 0.94 -3.76
N ASN A 327 -5.58 0.46 -2.54
CA ASN A 327 -6.12 -0.82 -2.05
C ASN A 327 -7.62 -0.77 -1.84
N ILE A 328 -8.13 0.28 -1.19
CA ILE A 328 -9.56 0.44 -0.94
C ILE A 328 -10.28 0.64 -2.28
N GLU A 329 -9.77 1.51 -3.16
CA GLU A 329 -10.32 1.74 -4.49
C GLU A 329 -10.35 0.45 -5.33
N TYR A 330 -9.27 -0.34 -5.31
CA TYR A 330 -9.21 -1.62 -6.01
C TYR A 330 -10.25 -2.60 -5.45
N ALA A 331 -10.39 -2.71 -4.13
CA ALA A 331 -11.38 -3.58 -3.50
C ALA A 331 -12.82 -3.18 -3.87
N ILE A 332 -13.11 -1.89 -3.94
CA ILE A 332 -14.41 -1.37 -4.41
C ILE A 332 -14.67 -1.78 -5.85
N LYS A 333 -13.73 -1.50 -6.76
CA LYS A 333 -13.89 -1.73 -8.21
C LYS A 333 -13.96 -3.22 -8.56
N SER A 334 -13.19 -4.04 -7.86
CA SER A 334 -13.19 -5.51 -8.02
C SER A 334 -14.30 -6.22 -7.24
N ARG A 335 -15.12 -5.47 -6.47
CA ARG A 335 -16.16 -6.03 -5.57
C ARG A 335 -15.61 -7.07 -4.58
N ASN A 336 -14.35 -6.90 -4.16
CA ASN A 336 -13.70 -7.76 -3.18
C ASN A 336 -14.02 -7.28 -1.75
N GLY A 337 -15.10 -7.82 -1.18
CA GLY A 337 -15.59 -7.43 0.16
C GLY A 337 -14.62 -7.74 1.29
N ASP A 338 -13.88 -8.85 1.22
CA ASP A 338 -12.92 -9.24 2.26
C ASP A 338 -11.70 -8.30 2.27
N ARG A 339 -11.18 -7.97 1.09
CA ARG A 339 -10.12 -6.96 0.96
C ARG A 339 -10.61 -5.60 1.44
N LEU A 340 -11.81 -5.17 1.07
CA LEU A 340 -12.37 -3.91 1.54
C LEU A 340 -12.43 -3.90 3.07
N LYS A 341 -13.01 -4.94 3.69
CA LYS A 341 -13.09 -5.06 5.15
C LYS A 341 -11.71 -5.01 5.82
N SER A 342 -10.72 -5.69 5.26
CA SER A 342 -9.35 -5.72 5.79
C SER A 342 -8.67 -4.34 5.74
N TRP A 343 -8.86 -3.60 4.64
CA TRP A 343 -8.26 -2.28 4.43
C TRP A 343 -9.04 -1.13 5.08
N LEU A 344 -10.30 -1.34 5.45
CA LEU A 344 -11.04 -0.40 6.32
C LEU A 344 -10.49 -0.32 7.75
N ALA A 345 -9.44 -1.08 8.09
CA ALA A 345 -8.59 -0.81 9.26
C ALA A 345 -7.95 0.59 9.20
N TYR A 346 -7.75 1.14 8.00
CA TYR A 346 -7.23 2.49 7.77
C TYR A 346 -8.35 3.51 7.51
N SER A 347 -9.49 3.36 8.19
CA SER A 347 -10.65 4.21 7.93
C SER A 347 -10.42 5.70 8.19
N TRP A 348 -9.39 6.05 8.96
CA TRP A 348 -8.96 7.44 9.14
C TRP A 348 -8.60 8.11 7.80
N LEU A 349 -8.20 7.35 6.78
CA LEU A 349 -7.88 7.90 5.46
C LEU A 349 -9.14 8.33 4.68
N LEU A 350 -10.32 7.80 5.00
CA LEU A 350 -11.52 8.02 4.20
C LEU A 350 -11.95 9.50 4.16
N ASP A 351 -11.76 10.23 5.27
CA ASP A 351 -12.03 11.68 5.37
C ASP A 351 -10.76 12.54 5.35
N HIS A 352 -9.58 11.93 5.19
CA HIS A 352 -8.30 12.64 5.12
C HIS A 352 -8.18 13.47 3.84
N ASP A 353 -7.46 14.59 3.90
CA ASP A 353 -7.25 15.53 2.77
C ASP A 353 -6.79 14.82 1.49
N TYR A 354 -5.88 13.85 1.63
CA TYR A 354 -5.46 12.97 0.53
C TYR A 354 -6.64 12.38 -0.27
N THR A 355 -7.65 11.83 0.41
CA THR A 355 -8.84 11.25 -0.24
C THR A 355 -9.74 12.34 -0.84
N ASN A 356 -9.86 13.48 -0.17
CA ASN A 356 -10.63 14.63 -0.67
C ASN A 356 -10.04 15.19 -1.97
N GLU A 357 -8.71 15.31 -2.05
CA GLU A 357 -7.98 15.78 -3.24
C GLU A 357 -7.94 14.73 -4.35
N ARG A 358 -7.74 13.45 -4.01
CA ARG A 358 -7.59 12.37 -4.99
C ARG A 358 -8.91 11.96 -5.64
N GLY A 359 -10.00 12.05 -4.88
CA GLY A 359 -11.34 11.58 -5.25
C GLY A 359 -11.94 10.70 -4.15
N ARG A 360 -13.14 11.02 -3.66
CA ARG A 360 -13.80 10.26 -2.60
C ARG A 360 -14.12 8.83 -3.03
N LEU A 361 -13.91 7.90 -2.10
CA LEU A 361 -14.13 6.46 -2.32
C LEU A 361 -15.62 6.10 -2.40
N GLU A 362 -16.50 6.93 -1.83
CA GLU A 362 -17.95 6.84 -2.02
C GLU A 362 -18.34 7.03 -3.49
N TRP A 363 -17.70 7.95 -4.21
CA TRP A 363 -17.92 8.12 -5.66
C TRP A 363 -17.41 6.91 -6.42
N ALA A 364 -16.27 6.35 -6.04
CA ALA A 364 -15.76 5.12 -6.65
C ALA A 364 -16.75 3.96 -6.46
N ALA A 365 -17.39 3.86 -5.28
CA ALA A 365 -18.40 2.84 -4.98
C ALA A 365 -19.66 3.02 -5.84
N ILE A 366 -20.18 4.25 -5.93
CA ILE A 366 -21.35 4.56 -6.78
C ILE A 366 -21.03 4.28 -8.25
N ASN A 367 -19.91 4.79 -8.77
CA ASN A 367 -19.52 4.62 -10.17
C ASN A 367 -19.26 3.14 -10.54
N SER A 368 -18.86 2.31 -9.58
CA SER A 368 -18.65 0.86 -9.77
C SER A 368 -19.91 0.02 -9.49
N ASP A 369 -21.05 0.67 -9.21
CA ASP A 369 -22.31 0.04 -8.84
C ASP A 369 -22.18 -0.90 -7.62
N ASN A 370 -21.32 -0.53 -6.67
CA ASN A 370 -21.00 -1.34 -5.50
C ASN A 370 -21.68 -0.76 -4.23
N MET A 371 -22.95 -1.14 -4.03
CA MET A 371 -23.77 -0.70 -2.90
C MET A 371 -23.18 -1.11 -1.55
N ASP A 372 -22.65 -2.33 -1.44
CA ASP A 372 -22.11 -2.85 -0.18
C ASP A 372 -20.87 -2.07 0.24
N ALA A 373 -20.00 -1.73 -0.72
CA ALA A 373 -18.86 -0.87 -0.46
C ALA A 373 -19.28 0.54 -0.04
N LEU A 374 -20.27 1.13 -0.72
CA LEU A 374 -20.77 2.45 -0.33
C LEU A 374 -21.28 2.44 1.12
N LYS A 375 -22.08 1.43 1.49
CA LYS A 375 -22.58 1.25 2.85
C LYS A 375 -21.45 1.11 3.86
N ALA A 376 -20.45 0.29 3.56
CA ALA A 376 -19.31 0.05 4.44
C ALA A 376 -18.45 1.31 4.66
N ILE A 377 -18.24 2.11 3.62
CA ILE A 377 -17.49 3.38 3.67
C ILE A 377 -18.28 4.44 4.44
N MET A 378 -19.55 4.66 4.07
CA MET A 378 -20.42 5.65 4.72
C MET A 378 -20.73 5.32 6.19
N ALA A 379 -20.55 4.08 6.62
CA ALA A 379 -20.62 3.72 8.04
C ALA A 379 -19.42 4.24 8.85
N LYS A 380 -18.36 4.73 8.18
CA LYS A 380 -17.11 5.19 8.76
C LYS A 380 -16.73 6.62 8.39
N THR A 381 -17.52 7.29 7.53
CA THR A 381 -17.31 8.68 7.12
C THR A 381 -18.40 9.61 7.64
N GLU A 382 -18.09 10.89 7.74
CA GLU A 382 -19.07 11.92 8.09
C GLU A 382 -19.98 12.30 6.91
N THR A 383 -21.20 12.75 7.20
CA THR A 383 -22.29 12.86 6.22
C THR A 383 -22.19 14.04 5.23
N VAL A 384 -21.17 14.89 5.32
CA VAL A 384 -21.01 16.05 4.41
C VAL A 384 -19.84 15.83 3.48
N ILE A 385 -20.13 15.25 2.31
CA ILE A 385 -19.12 14.85 1.32
C ILE A 385 -19.34 15.64 0.04
N GLN A 386 -18.39 16.50 -0.33
CA GLN A 386 -18.42 17.29 -1.55
C GLN A 386 -17.15 17.06 -2.39
N ASP A 387 -17.30 17.06 -3.71
CA ASP A 387 -16.15 17.11 -4.63
C ASP A 387 -15.61 18.53 -4.79
N GLN A 388 -14.49 18.65 -5.51
CA GLN A 388 -13.89 19.93 -5.87
C GLN A 388 -14.83 20.87 -6.65
N ASN A 389 -15.92 20.36 -7.21
CA ASN A 389 -16.97 21.13 -7.87
C ASN A 389 -18.16 21.45 -6.96
N GLY A 390 -18.10 21.12 -5.66
CA GLY A 390 -19.18 21.30 -4.69
C GLY A 390 -20.30 20.25 -4.80
N ARG A 391 -20.12 19.19 -5.58
CA ARG A 391 -21.13 18.14 -5.80
C ARG A 391 -21.13 17.13 -4.67
N ASN A 392 -22.33 16.82 -4.16
CA ASN A 392 -22.52 15.71 -3.23
C ASN A 392 -22.75 14.37 -3.95
N LEU A 393 -22.90 13.29 -3.18
CA LEU A 393 -23.09 11.92 -3.69
C LEU A 393 -24.32 11.75 -4.60
N LEU A 394 -25.35 12.58 -4.45
CA LEU A 394 -26.58 12.47 -5.24
C LEU A 394 -26.34 12.77 -6.73
N PHE A 395 -25.38 13.63 -7.07
CA PHE A 395 -25.01 13.90 -8.47
C PHE A 395 -24.50 12.63 -9.16
N TYR A 396 -23.68 11.85 -8.46
CA TYR A 396 -23.10 10.61 -8.98
C TYR A 396 -24.14 9.49 -9.06
N ALA A 397 -25.06 9.41 -8.11
CA ALA A 397 -26.17 8.46 -8.16
C ALA A 397 -27.08 8.70 -9.38
N ILE A 398 -27.35 9.97 -9.74
CA ILE A 398 -28.10 10.31 -10.97
C ILE A 398 -27.36 9.81 -12.21
N ASP A 399 -26.05 10.00 -12.29
CA ASP A 399 -25.24 9.58 -13.45
C ASP A 399 -25.11 8.04 -13.54
N ASN A 400 -25.14 7.33 -12.42
CA ASN A 400 -25.07 5.87 -12.38
C ASN A 400 -26.40 5.18 -12.79
N ASN A 401 -27.54 5.89 -12.75
CA ASN A 401 -28.86 5.39 -13.14
C ASN A 401 -29.36 4.15 -12.35
N ASN A 402 -28.74 3.82 -11.22
CA ASN A 402 -29.28 2.85 -10.26
C ASN A 402 -29.98 3.60 -9.12
N GLN A 403 -31.31 3.49 -9.10
CA GLN A 403 -32.17 4.17 -8.14
C GLN A 403 -31.84 3.83 -6.68
N SER A 404 -31.35 2.61 -6.41
CA SER A 404 -31.07 2.17 -5.04
C SER A 404 -30.02 3.05 -4.35
N PHE A 405 -29.08 3.63 -5.10
CA PHE A 405 -28.13 4.61 -4.55
C PHE A 405 -28.82 5.89 -4.17
N LEU A 406 -29.70 6.39 -5.04
CA LEU A 406 -30.44 7.61 -4.77
C LEU A 406 -31.29 7.46 -3.48
N ASP A 407 -32.04 6.36 -3.38
CA ASP A 407 -32.89 6.08 -2.22
C ASP A 407 -32.06 5.99 -0.93
N TYR A 408 -30.98 5.19 -0.94
CA TYR A 408 -30.09 5.04 0.23
C TYR A 408 -29.42 6.36 0.66
N LEU A 409 -28.96 7.18 -0.29
CA LEU A 409 -28.31 8.45 0.03
C LEU A 409 -29.29 9.47 0.62
N LEU A 410 -30.54 9.46 0.18
CA LEU A 410 -31.61 10.30 0.76
C LEU A 410 -32.00 9.82 2.17
N GLU A 411 -32.04 8.51 2.41
CA GLU A 411 -32.18 7.95 3.77
C GLU A 411 -31.04 8.37 4.72
N LYS A 412 -29.84 8.65 4.16
CA LYS A 412 -28.71 9.22 4.90
C LYS A 412 -28.75 10.74 5.05
N ASN A 413 -29.90 11.37 4.79
CA ASN A 413 -30.14 12.80 4.92
C ASN A 413 -29.19 13.68 4.07
N ILE A 414 -28.66 13.15 2.97
CA ILE A 414 -27.90 13.96 2.03
C ILE A 414 -28.87 14.92 1.34
N SER A 415 -28.58 16.22 1.44
CA SER A 415 -29.51 17.25 0.97
C SER A 415 -29.67 17.24 -0.56
N PRO A 416 -30.90 17.09 -1.09
CA PRO A 416 -31.17 17.20 -2.53
C PRO A 416 -31.17 18.65 -3.05
N ASP A 417 -31.03 19.62 -2.15
CA ASP A 417 -31.01 21.06 -2.46
C ASP A 417 -29.62 21.70 -2.35
N GLN A 418 -28.63 20.96 -1.86
CA GLN A 418 -27.25 21.43 -1.83
C GLN A 418 -26.75 21.66 -3.25
N LYS A 419 -26.34 22.90 -3.53
CA LYS A 419 -25.87 23.30 -4.86
C LYS A 419 -24.38 23.02 -5.02
N ASP A 420 -24.01 22.66 -6.24
CA ASP A 420 -22.61 22.66 -6.68
C ASP A 420 -22.08 24.10 -6.84
N ASN A 421 -20.79 24.23 -7.14
CA ASN A 421 -20.11 25.52 -7.34
C ASN A 421 -20.69 26.34 -8.51
N SER A 422 -21.47 25.71 -9.40
CA SER A 422 -22.20 26.39 -10.49
C SER A 422 -23.64 26.76 -10.10
N GLY A 423 -24.03 26.57 -8.84
CA GLY A 423 -25.38 26.86 -8.34
C GLY A 423 -26.44 25.84 -8.78
N VAL A 424 -26.05 24.65 -9.25
CA VAL A 424 -26.95 23.58 -9.69
C VAL A 424 -27.21 22.63 -8.51
N SER A 425 -28.47 22.35 -8.18
CA SER A 425 -28.84 21.32 -7.19
C SER A 425 -28.99 19.94 -7.83
N PRO A 426 -28.93 18.83 -7.07
CA PRO A 426 -29.22 17.48 -7.54
C PRO A 426 -30.52 17.37 -8.34
N LEU A 427 -31.62 17.95 -7.83
CA LEU A 427 -32.90 17.97 -8.55
C LEU A 427 -32.81 18.66 -9.91
N LYS A 428 -32.13 19.82 -9.99
CA LYS A 428 -31.91 20.52 -11.26
C LYS A 428 -31.01 19.71 -12.20
N TYR A 429 -30.04 18.99 -11.66
CA TYR A 429 -29.18 18.09 -12.43
C TYR A 429 -29.97 16.90 -13.01
N ALA A 430 -30.88 16.31 -12.23
CA ALA A 430 -31.79 15.26 -12.70
C ALA A 430 -32.69 15.73 -13.87
N MET A 431 -33.15 16.99 -13.83
CA MET A 431 -33.85 17.60 -14.99
C MET A 431 -32.96 17.65 -16.23
N LYS A 432 -31.70 18.07 -16.09
CA LYS A 432 -30.74 18.11 -17.22
C LYS A 432 -30.49 16.71 -17.80
N ARG A 433 -30.53 15.67 -16.97
CA ARG A 433 -30.38 14.26 -17.36
C ARG A 433 -31.69 13.61 -17.83
N SER A 434 -32.81 14.32 -17.82
CA SER A 434 -34.14 13.79 -18.18
C SER A 434 -34.58 12.59 -17.33
N SER A 435 -34.08 12.45 -16.10
CA SER A 435 -34.37 11.29 -15.26
C SER A 435 -35.66 11.50 -14.46
N GLN A 436 -36.80 11.15 -15.06
CA GLN A 436 -38.12 11.35 -14.42
C GLN A 436 -38.20 10.68 -13.05
N ARG A 437 -37.70 9.44 -12.92
CA ARG A 437 -37.73 8.70 -11.64
C ARG A 437 -36.93 9.42 -10.55
N SER A 438 -35.72 9.90 -10.87
CA SER A 438 -34.90 10.63 -9.91
C SER A 438 -35.55 11.96 -9.49
N ILE A 439 -36.21 12.66 -10.42
CA ILE A 439 -36.98 13.88 -10.12
C ILE A 439 -38.11 13.56 -9.13
N GLU A 440 -38.89 12.51 -9.37
CA GLU A 440 -39.98 12.08 -8.47
C GLU A 440 -39.44 11.78 -7.07
N THR A 441 -38.39 10.95 -6.96
CA THR A 441 -37.76 10.60 -5.67
C THR A 441 -37.26 11.83 -4.91
N PHE A 442 -36.60 12.79 -5.59
CA PHE A 442 -36.15 14.01 -4.93
C PHE A 442 -37.31 14.83 -4.37
N LEU A 443 -38.43 14.93 -5.10
CA LEU A 443 -39.60 15.67 -4.66
C LEU A 443 -40.29 14.98 -3.48
N GLU A 444 -40.36 13.65 -3.49
CA GLU A 444 -40.83 12.86 -2.36
C GLU A 444 -39.95 13.06 -1.12
N ALA A 445 -38.64 13.21 -1.32
CA ALA A 445 -37.68 13.55 -0.27
C ALA A 445 -37.66 15.05 0.11
N GLY A 446 -38.60 15.86 -0.38
CA GLY A 446 -38.77 17.25 0.03
C GLY A 446 -37.86 18.26 -0.66
N ALA A 447 -37.22 17.90 -1.78
CA ALA A 447 -36.41 18.83 -2.57
C ALA A 447 -37.24 20.04 -3.04
N ASN A 448 -36.59 21.21 -3.14
CA ASN A 448 -37.22 22.44 -3.58
C ASN A 448 -37.78 22.32 -5.02
N PRO A 449 -39.12 22.34 -5.21
CA PRO A 449 -39.73 22.11 -6.53
C PRO A 449 -39.65 23.35 -7.44
N TYR A 450 -39.12 24.48 -6.96
CA TYR A 450 -39.08 25.76 -7.69
C TYR A 450 -37.81 25.91 -8.55
N VAL A 451 -37.23 24.80 -9.01
CA VAL A 451 -36.09 24.79 -9.93
C VAL A 451 -36.51 25.05 -11.39
N VAL A 452 -35.57 25.62 -12.16
CA VAL A 452 -35.71 25.81 -13.61
C VAL A 452 -34.45 25.35 -14.34
N ASP A 453 -34.61 24.78 -15.53
CA ASP A 453 -33.50 24.40 -16.42
C ASP A 453 -32.88 25.60 -17.16
N SER A 454 -31.91 25.34 -18.05
CA SER A 454 -31.22 26.37 -18.84
C SER A 454 -32.12 27.11 -19.84
N TYR A 455 -33.31 26.60 -20.12
CA TYR A 455 -34.31 27.24 -20.99
C TYR A 455 -35.40 27.96 -20.18
N GLY A 456 -35.27 28.00 -18.86
CA GLY A 456 -36.27 28.56 -17.96
C GLY A 456 -37.51 27.65 -17.79
N ASN A 457 -37.44 26.38 -18.20
CA ASN A 457 -38.52 25.43 -17.97
C ASN A 457 -38.51 25.02 -16.49
N ASN A 458 -39.65 25.19 -15.82
CA ASN A 458 -39.90 24.55 -14.52
C ASN A 458 -40.33 23.08 -14.69
N LEU A 459 -40.49 22.36 -13.58
CA LEU A 459 -40.92 20.94 -13.58
C LEU A 459 -42.23 20.69 -14.34
N LEU A 460 -43.18 21.63 -14.35
CA LEU A 460 -44.43 21.48 -15.09
C LEU A 460 -44.24 21.55 -16.61
N HIS A 461 -43.25 22.28 -17.11
CA HIS A 461 -42.93 22.27 -18.55
C HIS A 461 -42.42 20.89 -18.98
N TRP A 462 -41.54 20.29 -18.16
CA TRP A 462 -41.04 18.93 -18.37
C TRP A 462 -42.16 17.89 -18.32
N ALA A 463 -42.95 17.89 -17.25
CA ALA A 463 -44.06 16.93 -17.08
C ALA A 463 -45.13 17.06 -18.19
N ALA A 464 -45.33 18.28 -18.73
CA ALA A 464 -46.27 18.53 -19.82
C ALA A 464 -45.93 17.81 -21.12
N GLU A 465 -44.64 17.54 -21.38
CA GLU A 465 -44.17 16.80 -22.55
C GLU A 465 -44.40 15.29 -22.40
N ASN A 466 -44.05 14.73 -21.24
CA ASN A 466 -44.21 13.30 -20.94
C ASN A 466 -45.69 12.90 -20.83
N GLY A 467 -46.52 13.84 -20.37
CA GLY A 467 -47.96 13.69 -20.31
C GLY A 467 -48.47 12.93 -19.07
N ASP A 468 -47.62 12.80 -18.05
CA ASP A 468 -47.97 12.18 -16.78
C ASP A 468 -48.94 13.08 -16.00
N VAL A 469 -50.20 12.66 -15.94
CA VAL A 469 -51.27 13.43 -15.31
C VAL A 469 -51.13 13.47 -13.80
N GLN A 470 -50.63 12.37 -13.20
CA GLN A 470 -50.53 12.28 -11.75
C GLN A 470 -49.37 13.16 -11.27
N PHE A 471 -48.20 13.01 -11.88
CA PHE A 471 -47.04 13.83 -11.57
C PHE A 471 -47.31 15.34 -11.73
N ILE A 472 -48.08 15.75 -12.76
CA ILE A 472 -48.50 17.14 -12.92
C ILE A 472 -49.40 17.62 -11.77
N ARG A 473 -50.29 16.77 -11.25
CA ARG A 473 -51.13 17.14 -10.10
C ARG A 473 -50.27 17.32 -8.86
N ASP A 474 -49.30 16.44 -8.65
CA ASP A 474 -48.40 16.48 -7.50
C ASP A 474 -47.56 17.76 -7.53
N LEU A 475 -46.99 18.12 -8.68
CA LEU A 475 -46.29 19.40 -8.87
C LEU A 475 -47.18 20.63 -8.64
N VAL A 476 -48.43 20.61 -9.09
CA VAL A 476 -49.38 21.71 -8.83
C VAL A 476 -49.71 21.81 -7.34
N ASN A 477 -49.86 20.68 -6.64
CA ASN A 477 -50.11 20.62 -5.20
C ASN A 477 -48.89 21.13 -4.41
N LEU A 478 -47.67 20.83 -4.86
CA LEU A 478 -46.41 21.41 -4.37
C LEU A 478 -46.26 22.90 -4.69
N GLY A 479 -47.23 23.52 -5.35
CA GLY A 479 -47.27 24.97 -5.59
C GLY A 479 -46.53 25.43 -6.84
N VAL A 480 -45.97 24.53 -7.65
CA VAL A 480 -45.24 24.87 -8.89
C VAL A 480 -46.15 25.67 -9.81
N ASN A 481 -45.66 26.82 -10.27
CA ASN A 481 -46.49 27.77 -11.01
C ASN A 481 -46.77 27.30 -12.45
N ALA A 482 -47.99 26.78 -12.67
CA ALA A 482 -48.51 26.44 -14.00
C ALA A 482 -48.64 27.67 -14.94
N GLY A 483 -48.53 28.88 -14.40
CA GLY A 483 -48.50 30.13 -15.13
C GLY A 483 -47.10 30.67 -15.46
N SER A 484 -46.02 30.00 -15.10
CA SER A 484 -44.68 30.45 -15.49
C SER A 484 -44.48 30.36 -17.00
N ARG A 485 -43.73 31.32 -17.56
CA ARG A 485 -43.24 31.24 -18.93
C ARG A 485 -41.75 30.89 -18.90
N ASN A 486 -41.33 29.97 -19.76
CA ASN A 486 -39.92 29.74 -20.03
C ASN A 486 -39.31 30.88 -20.88
N TYR A 487 -38.02 30.82 -21.21
CA TYR A 487 -37.33 31.87 -21.97
C TYR A 487 -37.82 32.00 -23.42
N ALA A 488 -38.43 30.96 -23.98
CA ALA A 488 -39.14 31.02 -25.27
C ALA A 488 -40.56 31.59 -25.16
N GLY A 489 -40.94 32.11 -23.99
CA GLY A 489 -42.26 32.65 -23.70
C GLY A 489 -43.38 31.59 -23.65
N LYS A 490 -43.05 30.30 -23.65
CA LYS A 490 -44.04 29.19 -23.61
C LYS A 490 -44.42 28.88 -22.17
N ARG A 491 -45.68 28.56 -21.94
CA ARG A 491 -46.18 28.01 -20.68
C ARG A 491 -46.20 26.47 -20.72
N PRO A 492 -46.31 25.78 -19.58
CA PRO A 492 -46.50 24.33 -19.57
C PRO A 492 -47.64 23.85 -20.48
N GLU A 493 -48.78 24.55 -20.53
CA GLU A 493 -49.89 24.16 -21.41
C GLU A 493 -49.58 24.30 -22.91
N ASP A 494 -48.61 25.15 -23.27
CA ASP A 494 -48.17 25.31 -24.66
C ASP A 494 -47.26 24.14 -25.06
N ILE A 495 -46.42 23.66 -24.15
CA ILE A 495 -45.62 22.43 -24.34
C ILE A 495 -46.56 21.24 -24.53
N ALA A 496 -47.55 21.06 -23.63
CA ALA A 496 -48.56 20.00 -23.76
C ALA A 496 -49.34 20.09 -25.08
N LYS A 497 -49.63 21.30 -25.59
CA LYS A 497 -50.28 21.51 -26.89
C LYS A 497 -49.37 21.01 -28.02
N LYS A 498 -48.08 21.38 -28.01
CA LYS A 498 -47.10 20.96 -29.02
C LYS A 498 -46.94 19.44 -29.03
N ALA A 499 -46.88 18.82 -27.85
CA ALA A 499 -46.82 17.37 -27.64
C ALA A 499 -48.18 16.64 -27.88
N LYS A 500 -49.22 17.35 -28.35
CA LYS A 500 -50.57 16.82 -28.62
C LYS A 500 -51.26 16.16 -27.40
N ARG A 501 -50.85 16.49 -26.17
CA ARG A 501 -51.44 15.99 -24.91
C ARG A 501 -52.65 16.82 -24.46
N LYS A 502 -53.81 16.57 -25.08
CA LYS A 502 -55.05 17.37 -24.87
C LYS A 502 -55.52 17.42 -23.41
N SER A 503 -55.51 16.27 -22.72
CA SER A 503 -55.93 16.15 -21.31
C SER A 503 -55.05 16.98 -20.38
N VAL A 504 -53.74 16.82 -20.51
CA VAL A 504 -52.71 17.56 -19.76
C VAL A 504 -52.80 19.06 -20.00
N ARG A 505 -52.97 19.49 -21.27
CA ARG A 505 -53.22 20.90 -21.58
C ARG A 505 -54.44 21.46 -20.84
N LYS A 506 -55.53 20.70 -20.76
CA LYS A 506 -56.75 21.11 -20.03
C LYS A 506 -56.49 21.23 -18.53
N LEU A 507 -55.76 20.26 -17.96
CA LEU A 507 -55.36 20.25 -16.56
C LEU A 507 -54.51 21.48 -16.20
N LEU A 508 -53.43 21.74 -16.95
CA LEU A 508 -52.53 22.88 -16.73
C LEU A 508 -53.25 24.22 -16.86
N LYS A 509 -54.16 24.37 -17.85
CA LYS A 509 -55.02 25.56 -17.97
C LYS A 509 -55.91 25.76 -16.74
N LYS A 510 -56.46 24.68 -16.19
CA LYS A 510 -57.29 24.73 -14.98
C LYS A 510 -56.43 25.13 -13.76
N ALA A 511 -55.28 24.50 -13.58
CA ALA A 511 -54.33 24.81 -12.51
C ALA A 511 -53.90 26.30 -12.54
N ARG A 512 -53.55 26.83 -13.72
CA ARG A 512 -53.20 28.24 -13.89
C ARG A 512 -54.32 29.21 -13.49
N LYS A 513 -55.58 28.87 -13.79
CA LYS A 513 -56.74 29.72 -13.47
C LYS A 513 -57.11 29.68 -11.98
N LYS A 514 -56.84 28.57 -11.30
CA LYS A 514 -57.21 28.37 -9.89
C LYS A 514 -56.40 29.24 -8.91
N LYS A 515 -55.18 29.66 -9.30
CA LYS A 515 -54.28 30.53 -8.52
C LYS A 515 -54.53 32.04 -8.72
N ARG A 516 -55.57 32.41 -9.48
CA ARG A 516 -55.93 33.79 -9.87
C ARG A 516 -57.13 34.34 -9.09
N LEU A 517 -57.65 33.55 -8.16
CA LEU A 517 -58.62 33.88 -7.11
C LEU A 517 -57.85 33.85 -5.80
#